data_AF-A0A6M4X3S7-F1
#
_entry.id   AF-A0A6M4X3S7-F1
#
_cell.length_a   1.000
_cell.length_b   1.000
_cell.length_c   1.000
_cell.angle_alpha   90.00
_cell.angle_beta   90.00
_cell.angle_gamma   90.00
#
_symmetry.space_group_name_H-M   'P 1'
#
loop_
_entity.id
_entity.type
_entity.pdbx_description
1 polymer ?
#
loop_
_entity_poly.entity_id
_entity_poly.type
_entity_poly.pdbx_seq_one_letter_code
_entity_poly.pdbx_strand_id
1 'polypeptide(L)'
;MPVPADPTVLHPMPEQPRVVLLRALVKSPLIEVGEYTYYDDPEDATAFETRNVLYHYGPEKLVIGRFCALGTGVRFLMNGANHRMDGPSTFPFPTMGGSWSEHFDLLTGLPNRGDTVVGNDVWFGYGTTVMPGVRIGHGAIIGAGSVVTADVPDYGIVGGNPARLIRTRYSETDVARLLAVAWWDWPAELITDQVRTIMSGSVDDLEAAAPSSAAPHTASPETASPETAFPDISTRGPA
;
A
#
# COMPACT_ATOMS: atom_id res chain seq x y z
N MET A 1 -9.62 33.36 7.37
CA MET A 1 -8.70 32.23 7.58
C MET A 1 -8.86 31.29 6.40
N PRO A 2 -7.79 30.66 5.92
CA PRO A 2 -7.93 29.65 4.88
C PRO A 2 -8.79 28.49 5.39
N VAL A 3 -9.59 27.89 4.50
CA VAL A 3 -10.51 26.79 4.81
C VAL A 3 -9.84 25.48 4.36
N PRO A 4 -9.71 24.47 5.24
CA PRO A 4 -9.12 23.19 4.85
C PRO A 4 -9.93 22.47 3.77
N ALA A 5 -9.25 21.62 3.00
CA ALA A 5 -9.92 20.69 2.10
C ALA A 5 -10.76 19.68 2.90
N ASP A 6 -11.96 19.37 2.41
CA ASP A 6 -12.86 18.39 3.01
C ASP A 6 -12.49 16.97 2.51
N PRO A 7 -12.05 16.03 3.38
CA PRO A 7 -11.66 14.69 2.97
C PRO A 7 -12.87 13.77 2.69
N THR A 8 -14.10 14.22 2.97
CA THR A 8 -15.32 13.43 2.83
C THR A 8 -16.00 13.57 1.47
N VAL A 9 -15.56 14.53 0.64
CA VAL A 9 -16.09 14.70 -0.72
C VAL A 9 -15.57 13.61 -1.64
N LEU A 10 -16.45 13.04 -2.47
CA LEU A 10 -16.01 12.03 -3.44
C LEU A 10 -15.09 12.63 -4.50
N HIS A 11 -15.49 13.75 -5.11
CA HIS A 11 -14.72 14.42 -6.16
C HIS A 11 -14.15 15.74 -5.64
N PRO A 12 -12.85 15.79 -5.26
CA PRO A 12 -12.24 17.00 -4.71
C PRO A 12 -12.06 18.10 -5.78
N MET A 13 -12.10 17.73 -7.06
CA MET A 13 -12.08 18.63 -8.20
C MET A 13 -13.38 18.43 -9.00
N PRO A 14 -14.43 19.26 -8.78
CA PRO A 14 -15.75 19.04 -9.39
C PRO A 14 -15.76 18.97 -10.92
N GLU A 15 -14.82 19.65 -11.57
CA GLU A 15 -14.66 19.64 -13.03
C GLU A 15 -13.83 18.46 -13.55
N GLN A 16 -13.29 17.62 -12.64
CA GLN A 16 -12.46 16.45 -12.96
C GLN A 16 -13.03 15.18 -12.31
N PRO A 17 -14.08 14.59 -12.91
CA PRO A 17 -14.75 13.40 -12.35
C PRO A 17 -13.84 12.16 -12.27
N ARG A 18 -12.71 12.18 -12.98
CA ARG A 18 -11.68 11.14 -12.97
C ARG A 18 -10.94 11.00 -11.65
N VAL A 19 -10.96 12.02 -10.78
CA VAL A 19 -10.28 11.98 -9.49
C VAL A 19 -11.30 11.76 -8.38
N VAL A 20 -11.04 10.74 -7.55
CA VAL A 20 -11.87 10.41 -6.39
C VAL A 20 -11.03 10.32 -5.11
N LEU A 21 -11.57 10.80 -3.98
CA LEU A 21 -11.03 10.48 -2.67
C LEU A 21 -11.49 9.08 -2.26
N LEU A 22 -10.53 8.19 -2.00
CA LEU A 22 -10.82 6.78 -1.74
C LEU A 22 -11.53 6.57 -0.40
N ARG A 23 -11.23 7.39 0.62
CA ARG A 23 -11.91 7.32 1.92
C ARG A 23 -13.43 7.55 1.80
N ALA A 24 -13.87 8.43 0.90
CA ALA A 24 -15.28 8.69 0.66
C ALA A 24 -15.96 7.62 -0.21
N LEU A 25 -15.16 6.80 -0.91
CA LEU A 25 -15.63 5.81 -1.89
C LEU A 25 -15.73 4.39 -1.32
N VAL A 26 -14.69 3.95 -0.61
CA VAL A 26 -14.51 2.56 -0.15
C VAL A 26 -15.58 2.15 0.85
N LYS A 27 -16.11 0.93 0.72
CA LYS A 27 -17.18 0.38 1.56
C LYS A 27 -16.80 -0.97 2.17
N SER A 28 -15.86 -1.69 1.57
CA SER A 28 -15.40 -2.99 2.06
C SER A 28 -14.80 -2.86 3.46
N PRO A 29 -15.19 -3.73 4.42
CA PRO A 29 -14.59 -3.74 5.76
C PRO A 29 -13.15 -4.27 5.76
N LEU A 30 -12.69 -4.83 4.63
CA LEU A 30 -11.33 -5.36 4.47
C LEU A 30 -10.36 -4.31 3.88
N ILE A 31 -10.86 -3.14 3.48
CA ILE A 31 -10.05 -2.08 2.89
C ILE A 31 -10.10 -0.87 3.82
N GLU A 32 -8.95 -0.43 4.28
CA GLU A 32 -8.79 0.77 5.09
C GLU A 32 -8.01 1.81 4.29
N VAL A 33 -8.57 3.01 4.14
CA VAL A 33 -7.90 4.11 3.44
C VAL A 33 -7.89 5.36 4.32
N GLY A 34 -6.76 6.04 4.37
CA GLY A 34 -6.59 7.32 5.03
C GLY A 34 -7.23 8.47 4.27
N GLU A 35 -7.51 9.56 4.97
CA GLU A 35 -8.02 10.80 4.41
C GLU A 35 -7.08 11.38 3.32
N TYR A 36 -7.68 12.11 2.36
CA TYR A 36 -7.00 12.77 1.24
C TYR A 36 -6.29 11.86 0.23
N THR A 37 -6.18 10.56 0.49
CA THR A 37 -5.69 9.60 -0.50
C THR A 37 -6.65 9.51 -1.69
N TYR A 38 -6.12 9.68 -2.89
CA TYR A 38 -6.92 9.75 -4.11
C TYR A 38 -6.51 8.70 -5.15
N TYR A 39 -7.46 8.39 -6.02
CA TYR A 39 -7.25 7.61 -7.24
C TYR A 39 -7.67 8.44 -8.45
N ASP A 40 -6.84 8.43 -9.49
CA ASP A 40 -7.10 9.09 -10.77
C ASP A 40 -7.29 8.05 -11.89
N ASP A 41 -8.49 7.98 -12.46
CA ASP A 41 -8.81 7.11 -13.59
C ASP A 41 -9.78 7.80 -14.58
N PRO A 42 -9.39 7.98 -15.85
CA PRO A 42 -10.25 8.60 -16.85
C PRO A 42 -11.45 7.73 -17.24
N GLU A 43 -11.43 6.41 -16.99
CA GLU A 43 -12.51 5.52 -17.37
C GLU A 43 -13.59 5.43 -16.28
N ASP A 44 -13.23 4.93 -15.10
CA ASP A 44 -14.14 4.79 -13.97
C ASP A 44 -13.38 4.68 -12.64
N ALA A 45 -13.06 5.84 -12.05
CA ALA A 45 -12.39 5.89 -10.75
C ALA A 45 -13.26 5.37 -9.60
N THR A 46 -14.59 5.34 -9.76
CA THR A 46 -15.51 4.88 -8.71
C THR A 46 -15.53 3.36 -8.56
N ALA A 47 -15.04 2.63 -9.57
CA ALA A 47 -14.91 1.18 -9.54
C ALA A 47 -13.59 0.67 -8.91
N PHE A 48 -12.90 1.50 -8.11
CA PHE A 48 -11.61 1.15 -7.49
C PHE A 48 -11.62 -0.22 -6.79
N GLU A 49 -12.62 -0.50 -5.94
CA GLU A 49 -12.68 -1.76 -5.18
C GLU A 49 -12.72 -3.01 -6.08
N THR A 50 -13.35 -2.93 -7.27
CA THR A 50 -13.52 -4.09 -8.16
C THR A 50 -12.49 -4.16 -9.27
N ARG A 51 -11.92 -3.02 -9.69
CA ARG A 51 -10.95 -2.93 -10.79
C ARG A 51 -9.50 -2.88 -10.32
N ASN A 52 -9.26 -2.45 -9.08
CA ASN A 52 -7.91 -2.18 -8.58
C ASN A 52 -7.54 -3.06 -7.38
N VAL A 53 -8.52 -3.58 -6.63
CA VAL A 53 -8.27 -4.51 -5.52
C VAL A 53 -8.72 -5.90 -5.94
N LEU A 54 -7.76 -6.75 -6.31
CA LEU A 54 -8.01 -8.02 -6.98
C LEU A 54 -7.81 -9.20 -6.04
N TYR A 55 -8.67 -10.21 -6.16
CA TYR A 55 -8.60 -11.47 -5.39
C TYR A 55 -8.71 -11.30 -3.86
N HIS A 56 -9.47 -10.30 -3.41
CA HIS A 56 -9.59 -9.96 -1.99
C HIS A 56 -10.75 -10.70 -1.32
N TYR A 57 -10.49 -11.94 -0.90
CA TYR A 57 -11.48 -12.78 -0.24
C TYR A 57 -11.36 -12.77 1.30
N GLY A 58 -10.30 -12.14 1.82
CA GLY A 58 -10.00 -12.06 3.26
C GLY A 58 -9.32 -13.31 3.82
N PRO A 59 -8.92 -13.29 5.10
CA PRO A 59 -9.22 -12.24 6.09
C PRO A 59 -8.25 -11.04 6.06
N GLU A 60 -7.23 -11.07 5.23
CA GLU A 60 -6.23 -10.00 5.12
C GLU A 60 -6.88 -8.67 4.73
N LYS A 61 -6.23 -7.58 5.12
CA LYS A 61 -6.61 -6.22 4.77
C LYS A 61 -5.71 -5.64 3.70
N LEU A 62 -6.28 -4.69 2.96
CA LEU A 62 -5.53 -3.67 2.26
C LEU A 62 -5.59 -2.40 3.11
N VAL A 63 -4.45 -1.94 3.60
CA VAL A 63 -4.35 -0.72 4.40
C VAL A 63 -3.56 0.31 3.61
N ILE A 64 -4.16 1.47 3.35
CA ILE A 64 -3.53 2.58 2.64
C ILE A 64 -3.58 3.83 3.53
N GLY A 65 -2.43 4.46 3.74
CA GLY A 65 -2.30 5.68 4.52
C GLY A 65 -3.03 6.89 3.94
N ARG A 66 -2.76 8.04 4.55
CA ARG A 66 -3.24 9.37 4.13
C ARG A 66 -2.35 9.96 3.05
N PHE A 67 -2.92 10.88 2.27
CA PHE A 67 -2.20 11.67 1.26
C PHE A 67 -1.45 10.85 0.20
N CYS A 68 -1.90 9.64 -0.11
CA CYS A 68 -1.33 8.85 -1.21
C CYS A 68 -1.92 9.27 -2.55
N ALA A 69 -1.09 9.19 -3.60
CA ALA A 69 -1.44 9.52 -4.97
C ALA A 69 -1.40 8.25 -5.83
N LEU A 70 -2.58 7.75 -6.25
CA LEU A 70 -2.66 6.56 -7.08
C LEU A 70 -2.99 6.93 -8.53
N GLY A 71 -2.02 6.72 -9.43
CA GLY A 71 -2.23 6.88 -10.86
C GLY A 71 -3.13 5.80 -11.46
N THR A 72 -3.64 6.07 -12.66
CA THR A 72 -4.52 5.15 -13.39
C THR A 72 -3.93 3.75 -13.50
N GLY A 73 -4.75 2.73 -13.24
CA GLY A 73 -4.38 1.33 -13.42
C GLY A 73 -3.48 0.76 -12.33
N VAL A 74 -3.26 1.46 -11.21
CA VAL A 74 -2.63 0.90 -10.01
C VAL A 74 -3.46 -0.29 -9.50
N ARG A 75 -2.84 -1.45 -9.28
CA ARG A 75 -3.53 -2.66 -8.81
C ARG A 75 -2.86 -3.23 -7.56
N PHE A 76 -3.68 -3.74 -6.66
CA PHE A 76 -3.30 -4.52 -5.50
C PHE A 76 -3.81 -5.95 -5.70
N LEU A 77 -2.88 -6.91 -5.80
CA LEU A 77 -3.22 -8.32 -5.76
C LEU A 77 -3.21 -8.77 -4.31
N MET A 78 -4.33 -9.32 -3.86
CA MET A 78 -4.50 -9.83 -2.49
C MET A 78 -4.25 -11.35 -2.45
N ASN A 79 -4.26 -11.94 -1.25
CA ASN A 79 -3.76 -13.31 -1.05
C ASN A 79 -4.60 -14.37 -1.77
N GLY A 80 -5.86 -14.08 -2.10
CA GLY A 80 -6.72 -14.99 -2.87
C GLY A 80 -6.21 -15.31 -4.29
N ALA A 81 -5.17 -14.63 -4.77
CA ALA A 81 -4.52 -14.92 -6.04
C ALA A 81 -3.55 -16.12 -5.96
N ASN A 82 -3.17 -16.55 -4.76
CA ASN A 82 -2.15 -17.58 -4.57
C ASN A 82 -2.76 -18.99 -4.72
N HIS A 83 -2.02 -19.87 -5.38
CA HIS A 83 -2.36 -21.27 -5.54
C HIS A 83 -1.47 -22.15 -4.66
N ARG A 84 -1.94 -23.37 -4.39
CA ARG A 84 -1.13 -24.42 -3.78
C ARG A 84 0.06 -24.79 -4.68
N MET A 85 1.25 -24.94 -4.09
CA MET A 85 2.52 -25.17 -4.82
C MET A 85 3.41 -26.29 -4.25
N ASP A 86 3.02 -26.91 -3.14
CA ASP A 86 3.74 -28.04 -2.52
C ASP A 86 3.48 -29.39 -3.21
N GLY A 87 2.46 -29.46 -4.07
CA GLY A 87 2.11 -30.63 -4.87
C GLY A 87 2.54 -30.53 -6.34
N PRO A 88 2.27 -31.57 -7.15
CA PRO A 88 2.64 -31.61 -8.57
C PRO A 88 1.75 -30.75 -9.49
N SER A 89 0.63 -30.22 -8.98
CA SER A 89 -0.31 -29.40 -9.74
C SER A 89 -0.71 -28.17 -8.94
N THR A 90 -0.81 -27.04 -9.62
CA THR A 90 -1.37 -25.79 -9.09
C THR A 90 -2.86 -25.62 -9.44
N PHE A 91 -3.45 -26.56 -10.17
CA PHE A 91 -4.85 -26.48 -10.58
C PHE A 91 -5.79 -26.60 -9.36
N PRO A 92 -6.69 -25.63 -9.13
CA PRO A 92 -7.54 -25.62 -7.93
C PRO A 92 -8.78 -26.50 -8.13
N PHE A 93 -8.59 -27.82 -8.24
CA PHE A 93 -9.68 -28.80 -8.48
C PHE A 93 -10.95 -28.54 -7.67
N PRO A 94 -10.89 -28.22 -6.35
CA PRO A 94 -12.11 -28.04 -5.56
C PRO A 94 -13.01 -26.88 -6.02
N THR A 95 -12.46 -25.89 -6.73
CA THR A 95 -13.25 -24.76 -7.26
C THR A 95 -14.12 -25.13 -8.47
N MET A 96 -13.87 -26.28 -9.12
CA MET A 96 -14.64 -26.71 -10.29
C MET A 96 -15.96 -27.41 -9.92
N GLY A 97 -16.22 -27.66 -8.64
CA GLY A 97 -17.44 -28.31 -8.17
C GLY A 97 -17.43 -29.84 -8.30
N GLY A 98 -18.62 -30.45 -8.24
CA GLY A 98 -18.77 -31.91 -8.24
C GLY A 98 -18.12 -32.56 -7.00
N SER A 99 -17.70 -33.82 -7.11
CA SER A 99 -17.02 -34.52 -6.02
C SER A 99 -15.68 -33.88 -5.63
N TRP A 100 -15.06 -33.10 -6.52
CA TRP A 100 -13.83 -32.38 -6.18
C TRP A 100 -14.04 -31.29 -5.12
N SER A 101 -15.27 -30.76 -4.99
CA SER A 101 -15.60 -29.77 -3.95
C SER A 101 -15.53 -30.32 -2.53
N GLU A 102 -15.56 -31.65 -2.36
CA GLU A 102 -15.36 -32.30 -1.05
C GLU A 102 -13.94 -32.08 -0.50
N HIS A 103 -12.99 -31.65 -1.34
CA HIS A 103 -11.60 -31.39 -0.99
C HIS A 103 -11.28 -29.89 -0.81
N PHE A 104 -12.25 -29.08 -0.36
CA PHE A 104 -12.07 -27.64 -0.19
C PHE A 104 -11.02 -27.28 0.86
N ASP A 105 -10.72 -28.19 1.78
CA ASP A 105 -9.62 -28.08 2.74
C ASP A 105 -8.26 -27.82 2.04
N LEU A 106 -8.07 -28.34 0.82
CA LEU A 106 -6.86 -28.13 0.02
C LEU A 106 -6.70 -26.69 -0.50
N LEU A 107 -7.74 -25.86 -0.42
CA LEU A 107 -7.71 -24.44 -0.77
C LEU A 107 -7.65 -23.52 0.46
N THR A 108 -7.76 -24.09 1.66
CA THR A 108 -7.64 -23.36 2.92
C THR A 108 -6.22 -23.44 3.45
N GLY A 109 -5.77 -22.41 4.19
CA GLY A 109 -4.45 -22.41 4.82
C GLY A 109 -3.27 -22.35 3.84
N LEU A 110 -3.51 -21.90 2.60
CA LEU A 110 -2.44 -21.62 1.64
C LEU A 110 -1.49 -20.53 2.17
N PRO A 111 -0.23 -20.48 1.68
CA PRO A 111 0.72 -19.46 2.09
C PRO A 111 0.12 -18.05 1.99
N ASN A 112 -0.05 -17.42 3.15
CA ASN A 112 -0.58 -16.07 3.30
C ASN A 112 0.57 -15.15 3.68
N ARG A 113 0.73 -14.03 2.97
CA ARG A 113 1.77 -13.03 3.22
C ARG A 113 1.30 -11.91 4.16
N GLY A 114 0.11 -12.03 4.72
CA GLY A 114 -0.52 -11.04 5.58
C GLY A 114 -1.13 -9.89 4.80
N ASP A 115 -1.38 -8.80 5.51
CA ASP A 115 -1.95 -7.57 4.97
C ASP A 115 -1.00 -6.89 3.98
N THR A 116 -1.57 -6.28 2.95
CA THR A 116 -0.83 -5.33 2.10
C THR A 116 -0.95 -3.95 2.75
N VAL A 117 0.18 -3.34 3.11
CA VAL A 117 0.21 -2.10 3.90
C VAL A 117 0.98 -1.03 3.16
N VAL A 118 0.34 0.12 2.95
CA VAL A 118 0.91 1.31 2.32
C VAL A 118 0.90 2.44 3.34
N GLY A 119 2.06 3.05 3.57
CA GLY A 119 2.20 4.21 4.43
C GLY A 119 1.54 5.47 3.85
N ASN A 120 1.73 6.58 4.55
CA ASN A 120 1.29 7.93 4.14
C ASN A 120 2.23 8.56 3.08
N ASP A 121 1.73 9.53 2.31
CA ASP A 121 2.51 10.29 1.30
C ASP A 121 3.15 9.39 0.20
N VAL A 122 2.50 8.28 -0.16
CA VAL A 122 3.03 7.36 -1.17
C VAL A 122 2.51 7.73 -2.55
N TRP A 123 3.43 7.82 -3.52
CA TRP A 123 3.09 8.08 -4.93
C TRP A 123 3.25 6.82 -5.77
N PHE A 124 2.14 6.38 -6.39
CA PHE A 124 2.12 5.29 -7.36
C PHE A 124 2.00 5.82 -8.79
N GLY A 125 2.96 5.44 -9.63
CA GLY A 125 2.91 5.69 -11.06
C GLY A 125 1.82 4.90 -11.77
N TYR A 126 1.53 5.31 -13.01
CA TYR A 126 0.58 4.64 -13.89
C TYR A 126 0.87 3.13 -14.01
N GLY A 127 -0.16 2.30 -13.87
CA GLY A 127 -0.09 0.86 -14.15
C GLY A 127 0.78 0.05 -13.19
N THR A 128 1.09 0.56 -12.00
CA THR A 128 1.81 -0.21 -10.97
C THR A 128 0.98 -1.40 -10.48
N THR A 129 1.63 -2.52 -10.20
CA THR A 129 1.02 -3.71 -9.58
C THR A 129 1.74 -4.02 -8.27
N VAL A 130 1.00 -4.13 -7.17
CA VAL A 130 1.50 -4.49 -5.84
C VAL A 130 1.12 -5.92 -5.53
N MET A 131 2.10 -6.76 -5.20
CA MET A 131 1.89 -8.17 -4.86
C MET A 131 1.42 -8.35 -3.40
N PRO A 132 0.81 -9.50 -3.06
CA PRO A 132 0.25 -9.73 -1.73
C PRO A 132 1.26 -9.58 -0.59
N GLY A 133 0.83 -8.93 0.50
CA GLY A 133 1.58 -8.84 1.75
C GLY A 133 2.80 -7.92 1.71
N VAL A 134 2.91 -7.07 0.69
CA VAL A 134 3.99 -6.07 0.59
C VAL A 134 3.71 -4.91 1.54
N ARG A 135 4.76 -4.44 2.22
CA ARG A 135 4.77 -3.20 2.99
C ARG A 135 5.47 -2.09 2.21
N ILE A 136 4.80 -0.97 1.99
CA ILE A 136 5.33 0.22 1.30
C ILE A 136 5.47 1.35 2.31
N GLY A 137 6.70 1.81 2.55
CA GLY A 137 7.01 2.85 3.50
C GLY A 137 6.44 4.23 3.14
N HIS A 138 6.41 5.11 4.14
CA HIS A 138 5.98 6.50 4.04
C HIS A 138 6.79 7.28 3.01
N GLY A 139 6.17 8.18 2.25
CA GLY A 139 6.89 9.04 1.30
C GLY A 139 7.50 8.31 0.09
N ALA A 140 7.24 7.00 -0.06
CA ALA A 140 7.81 6.19 -1.13
C ALA A 140 7.24 6.57 -2.51
N ILE A 141 8.04 6.34 -3.55
CA ILE A 141 7.65 6.56 -4.95
C ILE A 141 7.79 5.24 -5.71
N ILE A 142 6.68 4.80 -6.30
CA ILE A 142 6.63 3.60 -7.12
C ILE A 142 6.55 4.02 -8.58
N GLY A 143 7.59 3.72 -9.36
CA GLY A 143 7.65 4.08 -10.78
C GLY A 143 6.51 3.45 -11.59
N ALA A 144 6.14 4.10 -12.69
CA ALA A 144 5.10 3.60 -13.60
C ALA A 144 5.45 2.20 -14.13
N GLY A 145 4.42 1.34 -14.25
CA GLY A 145 4.53 -0.04 -14.74
C GLY A 145 5.28 -0.99 -13.81
N SER A 146 5.59 -0.58 -12.58
CA SER A 146 6.35 -1.43 -11.65
C SER A 146 5.53 -2.59 -11.12
N VAL A 147 6.18 -3.73 -10.90
CA VAL A 147 5.61 -4.88 -10.17
C VAL A 147 6.32 -5.02 -8.84
N VAL A 148 5.68 -4.55 -7.77
CA VAL A 148 6.24 -4.50 -6.42
C VAL A 148 6.07 -5.86 -5.75
N THR A 149 7.17 -6.61 -5.67
CA THR A 149 7.21 -7.99 -5.14
C THR A 149 7.83 -8.10 -3.75
N ALA A 150 8.33 -7.00 -3.19
CA ALA A 150 9.04 -6.94 -1.92
C ALA A 150 8.81 -5.56 -1.27
N ASP A 151 9.06 -5.49 0.03
CA ASP A 151 8.86 -4.27 0.81
C ASP A 151 9.69 -3.09 0.29
N VAL A 152 9.13 -1.90 0.41
CA VAL A 152 9.73 -0.64 -0.04
C VAL A 152 10.05 0.21 1.19
N PRO A 153 11.29 0.67 1.38
CA PRO A 153 11.65 1.48 2.54
C PRO A 153 10.99 2.87 2.48
N ASP A 154 10.86 3.52 3.63
CA ASP A 154 10.41 4.90 3.73
C ASP A 154 11.25 5.80 2.81
N TYR A 155 10.56 6.69 2.08
CA TYR A 155 11.13 7.60 1.10
C TYR A 155 11.96 6.91 0.00
N GLY A 156 11.79 5.60 -0.18
CA GLY A 156 12.39 4.81 -1.25
C GLY A 156 11.74 5.09 -2.60
N ILE A 157 12.54 5.13 -3.66
CA ILE A 157 12.09 5.18 -5.04
C ILE A 157 12.38 3.83 -5.67
N VAL A 158 11.34 3.11 -6.09
CA VAL A 158 11.46 1.80 -6.74
C VAL A 158 10.93 1.84 -8.16
N GLY A 159 11.45 0.96 -9.02
CA GLY A 159 10.98 0.82 -10.39
C GLY A 159 11.24 -0.56 -10.98
N GLY A 160 10.44 -0.94 -11.98
CA GLY A 160 10.68 -2.13 -12.82
C GLY A 160 9.81 -3.34 -12.49
N ASN A 161 10.01 -4.42 -13.25
CA ASN A 161 9.37 -5.71 -13.04
C ASN A 161 10.43 -6.82 -13.09
N PRO A 162 10.80 -7.41 -11.93
CA PRO A 162 10.35 -7.04 -10.59
C PRO A 162 10.91 -5.68 -10.14
N ALA A 163 10.16 -4.96 -9.28
CA ALA A 163 10.58 -3.64 -8.81
C ALA A 163 11.86 -3.74 -7.97
N ARG A 164 12.76 -2.77 -8.14
CA ARG A 164 14.02 -2.65 -7.39
C ARG A 164 14.19 -1.23 -6.88
N LEU A 165 14.84 -1.10 -5.72
CA LEU A 165 15.24 0.20 -5.19
C LEU A 165 16.21 0.87 -6.16
N ILE A 166 15.85 2.08 -6.59
CA ILE A 166 16.67 2.94 -7.44
C ILE A 166 17.53 3.85 -6.54
N ARG A 167 16.90 4.53 -5.58
CA ARG A 167 17.52 5.39 -4.58
C ARG A 167 16.52 5.77 -3.48
N THR A 168 16.97 6.39 -2.41
CA THR A 168 16.11 7.13 -1.47
C THR A 168 15.95 8.59 -1.91
N ARG A 169 14.88 9.25 -1.45
CA ARG A 169 14.65 10.70 -1.69
C ARG A 169 15.56 11.57 -0.84
N TYR A 170 15.89 11.12 0.38
CA TYR A 170 16.66 11.86 1.38
C TYR A 170 17.73 10.96 2.03
N SER A 171 18.60 11.58 2.84
CA SER A 171 19.55 10.87 3.71
C SER A 171 18.80 10.09 4.79
N GLU A 172 19.42 9.05 5.36
CA GLU A 172 18.81 8.28 6.46
C GLU A 172 18.45 9.17 7.66
N THR A 173 19.30 10.14 7.99
CA THR A 173 19.06 11.14 9.04
C THR A 173 17.81 11.97 8.74
N ASP A 174 17.67 12.47 7.52
CA ASP A 174 16.52 13.28 7.13
C ASP A 174 15.24 12.46 7.04
N VAL A 175 15.32 11.19 6.62
CA VAL A 175 14.19 10.27 6.67
C VAL A 175 13.71 10.10 8.10
N ALA A 176 14.61 9.84 9.05
CA ALA A 176 14.24 9.71 10.47
C ALA A 176 13.57 10.98 11.02
N ARG A 177 14.07 12.16 10.64
CA ARG A 177 13.49 13.46 10.98
C ARG A 177 12.08 13.64 10.41
N LEU A 178 11.89 13.34 9.12
CA LEU A 178 10.59 13.41 8.46
C LEU A 178 9.57 12.44 9.09
N LEU A 179 9.99 11.23 9.42
CA LEU A 179 9.14 10.25 10.12
C LEU A 179 8.77 10.71 11.54
N ALA A 180 9.68 11.39 12.25
CA ALA A 180 9.39 11.96 13.56
C ALA A 180 8.41 13.14 13.48
N VAL A 181 8.49 13.94 12.42
CA VAL A 181 7.57 15.05 12.17
C VAL A 181 6.16 14.57 11.84
N ALA A 182 6.04 13.49 11.04
CA ALA A 182 4.78 12.86 10.67
C ALA A 182 3.68 13.87 10.28
N TRP A 183 3.99 14.75 9.33
CA TRP A 183 3.10 15.88 8.98
C TRP A 183 1.69 15.45 8.55
N TRP A 184 1.54 14.23 8.04
CA TRP A 184 0.26 13.61 7.68
C TRP A 184 -0.68 13.37 8.89
N ASP A 185 -0.18 13.51 10.12
CA ASP A 185 -0.96 13.44 11.36
C ASP A 185 -1.31 14.82 11.94
N TRP A 186 -0.88 15.91 11.29
CA TRP A 186 -1.23 17.26 11.72
C TRP A 186 -2.70 17.57 11.49
N PRO A 187 -3.32 18.47 12.30
CA PRO A 187 -4.66 18.99 12.02
C PRO A 187 -4.74 19.62 10.63
N ALA A 188 -5.88 19.46 9.95
CA ALA A 188 -6.07 19.94 8.58
C ALA A 188 -5.87 21.46 8.46
N GLU A 189 -6.19 22.22 9.50
CA GLU A 189 -5.95 23.66 9.60
C GLU A 189 -4.45 23.98 9.55
N LEU A 190 -3.64 23.23 10.31
CA LEU A 190 -2.19 23.41 10.31
C LEU A 190 -1.58 23.01 8.96
N ILE A 191 -2.03 21.91 8.36
CA ILE A 191 -1.60 21.52 7.01
C ILE A 191 -1.94 22.62 6.00
N THR A 192 -3.13 23.21 6.11
CA THR A 192 -3.58 24.29 5.22
C THR A 192 -2.69 25.52 5.36
N ASP A 193 -2.34 25.91 6.58
CA ASP A 193 -1.44 27.04 6.84
C ASP A 193 0.00 26.74 6.38
N GLN A 194 0.45 25.48 6.45
CA GLN A 194 1.81 25.04 6.15
C GLN A 194 1.99 24.42 4.76
N VAL A 195 1.00 24.49 3.87
CA VAL A 195 1.03 23.80 2.57
C VAL A 195 2.27 24.13 1.72
N ARG A 196 2.73 25.38 1.76
CA ARG A 196 3.96 25.79 1.04
C ARG A 196 5.21 25.15 1.63
N THR A 197 5.29 25.08 2.96
CA THR A 197 6.38 24.45 3.69
C THR A 197 6.42 22.96 3.38
N ILE A 198 5.28 22.27 3.45
CA ILE A 198 5.17 20.83 3.17
C ILE A 198 5.55 20.51 1.72
N MET A 199 5.02 21.27 0.76
CA MET A 199 5.22 20.95 -0.67
C MET A 199 6.57 21.38 -1.23
N SER A 200 7.23 22.39 -0.65
CA SER A 200 8.42 23.01 -1.27
C SER A 200 9.52 23.46 -0.32
N GLY A 201 9.29 23.38 1.00
CA GLY A 201 10.27 23.70 2.01
C GLY A 201 11.33 22.60 2.20
N SER A 202 12.36 22.93 2.97
CA SER A 202 13.35 21.97 3.43
C SER A 202 12.84 21.13 4.61
N VAL A 203 13.58 20.08 4.97
CA VAL A 203 13.30 19.30 6.18
C VAL A 203 13.40 20.17 7.43
N ASP A 204 14.35 21.12 7.45
CA ASP A 204 14.52 22.08 8.55
C ASP A 204 13.30 23.00 8.69
N ASP A 205 12.78 23.51 7.56
CA ASP A 205 11.58 24.36 7.56
C ASP A 205 10.36 23.59 8.07
N LEU A 206 10.22 22.33 7.66
CA LEU A 206 9.10 21.49 8.08
C LEU A 206 9.16 21.16 9.58
N GLU A 207 10.34 20.83 10.10
CA GLU A 207 10.53 20.65 11.55
C GLU A 207 10.23 21.92 12.34
N ALA A 208 10.67 23.08 11.85
CA ALA A 208 10.39 24.37 12.50
C ALA A 208 8.89 24.71 12.52
N ALA A 209 8.13 24.21 11.55
CA ALA A 209 6.68 24.36 11.46
C ALA A 209 5.91 23.34 12.33
N ALA A 210 6.56 22.28 12.82
CA ALA A 210 5.91 21.26 13.60
C ALA A 210 5.34 21.84 14.91
N PRO A 211 4.13 21.42 15.34
CA PRO A 211 3.57 21.88 16.59
C PRO A 211 4.50 21.44 17.74
N SER A 212 4.81 22.37 18.65
CA SER A 212 5.57 22.03 19.86
C SER A 212 4.84 20.90 20.61
N SER A 213 5.58 19.81 20.87
CA SER A 213 5.06 18.44 20.97
C SER A 213 3.71 18.21 21.68
N ALA A 214 2.86 17.41 21.03
CA ALA A 214 2.07 16.39 21.72
C ALA A 214 2.72 15.01 21.44
N ALA A 215 2.71 14.15 22.47
CA ALA A 215 3.41 12.87 22.66
C ALA A 215 3.80 12.04 21.41
N PRO A 216 4.92 11.28 21.48
CA PRO A 216 5.40 10.43 20.38
C PRO A 216 4.36 9.39 19.96
N HIS A 217 4.14 9.30 18.65
CA HIS A 217 3.33 8.26 18.02
C HIS A 217 3.95 6.89 18.31
N THR A 218 3.14 5.96 18.81
CA THR A 218 3.54 4.56 18.99
C THR A 218 3.85 3.94 17.63
N ALA A 219 5.10 3.52 17.43
CA ALA A 219 5.49 2.71 16.30
C ALA A 219 4.53 1.52 16.16
N SER A 220 4.12 1.22 14.92
CA SER A 220 3.43 -0.04 14.63
C SER A 220 4.31 -1.20 15.08
N PRO A 221 3.75 -2.28 15.65
CA PRO A 221 4.55 -3.39 16.13
C PRO A 221 5.32 -3.98 14.95
N GLU A 222 6.65 -4.07 15.08
CA GLU A 222 7.46 -4.99 14.29
C GLU A 222 6.86 -6.38 14.46
N THR A 223 6.08 -6.83 13.48
CA THR A 223 5.79 -8.25 13.34
C THR A 223 7.07 -8.90 12.86
N ALA A 224 7.81 -9.51 13.80
CA ALA A 224 8.91 -10.39 13.50
C ALA A 224 8.44 -11.42 12.44
N SER A 225 9.02 -11.37 11.25
CA SER A 225 8.86 -12.42 10.26
C SER A 225 9.35 -13.73 10.86
N PRO A 226 8.57 -14.81 10.84
CA PRO A 226 9.10 -16.12 11.19
C PRO A 226 10.13 -16.48 10.10
N GLU A 227 11.37 -16.74 10.49
CA GLU A 227 12.34 -17.44 9.65
C GLU A 227 11.73 -18.80 9.27
N THR A 228 11.17 -18.90 8.06
CA THR A 228 10.91 -20.19 7.46
C THR A 228 12.23 -20.70 6.90
N ALA A 229 12.94 -21.48 7.71
CA ALA A 229 14.03 -22.31 7.25
C ALA A 229 13.50 -23.29 6.18
N PHE A 230 13.88 -23.08 4.93
CA PHE A 230 13.75 -24.12 3.91
C PHE A 230 14.76 -25.23 4.23
N PRO A 231 14.37 -26.51 4.29
CA PRO A 231 15.34 -27.58 4.35
C PRO A 231 16.09 -27.67 3.02
N ASP A 232 17.42 -27.58 3.09
CA ASP A 232 18.35 -27.81 1.99
C ASP A 232 18.19 -29.25 1.48
N ILE A 233 17.54 -29.42 0.32
CA ILE A 233 17.50 -30.69 -0.39
C ILE A 233 18.70 -30.74 -1.33
N SER A 234 19.88 -30.89 -0.73
CA SER A 234 21.07 -31.32 -1.42
C SER A 234 21.78 -32.33 -0.52
N THR A 235 21.47 -33.61 -0.73
CA THR A 235 22.31 -34.81 -0.53
C THR A 235 21.48 -36.04 -0.21
N ARG A 236 20.95 -36.70 -1.24
CA ARG A 236 20.80 -38.17 -1.23
C ARG A 236 21.23 -38.70 -2.59
N GLY A 237 22.51 -39.07 -2.68
CA GLY A 237 22.98 -39.98 -3.71
C GLY A 237 22.43 -41.39 -3.48
N PRO A 238 22.38 -42.24 -4.52
CA PRO A 238 21.74 -43.54 -4.44
C PRO A 238 22.61 -44.55 -3.68
N ALA A 239 21.97 -45.35 -2.84
CA ALA A 239 22.45 -46.65 -2.38
C ALA A 239 21.29 -47.64 -2.49
#